data_AF-A0A7W7HK63-F1
#
_entry.id   AF-A0A7W7HK63-F1
#
_cell.length_a   1.000
_cell.length_b   1.000
_cell.length_c   1.000
_cell.angle_alpha   90.00
_cell.angle_beta   90.00
_cell.angle_gamma   90.00
#
_symmetry.space_group_name_H-M   'P 1'
#
loop_
_entity.id
_entity.type
_entity.pdbx_description
1 polymer ?
#
loop_
_entity_poly.entity_id
_entity_poly.type
_entity_poly.pdbx_seq_one_letter_code
_entity_poly.pdbx_strand_id
1 'polypeptide(L)' 'MDGDITLRLDRATAEDLYATLYEVGEHIAAGAPITPPTREEVERGARLLADLGHSLGRKCSPYCEHLA' A
#
# COMPACT_ATOMS: atom_id res chain seq x y z
N MET A 1 -22.15 -8.66 -1.66
CA MET A 1 -22.16 -7.71 -2.80
C MET A 1 -20.88 -7.96 -3.54
N ASP A 2 -20.95 -8.76 -4.60
CA ASP A 2 -19.78 -9.11 -5.41
C ASP A 2 -19.65 -8.08 -6.53
N GLY A 3 -19.24 -6.88 -6.16
CA GLY A 3 -18.89 -5.83 -7.11
C GLY A 3 -17.38 -5.77 -7.25
N ASP A 4 -16.86 -6.01 -8.46
CA ASP A 4 -15.43 -5.92 -8.73
C ASP A 4 -14.92 -4.51 -8.40
N ILE A 5 -13.84 -4.43 -7.63
CA ILE A 5 -13.13 -3.17 -7.37
C ILE A 5 -12.13 -2.96 -8.52
N THR A 6 -12.44 -2.03 -9.41
CA THR A 6 -11.55 -1.67 -10.53
C THR A 6 -10.77 -0.39 -10.20
N LEU A 7 -9.44 -0.44 -10.30
CA LEU A 7 -8.57 0.73 -10.16
C LEU A 7 -8.16 1.24 -11.54
N ARG A 8 -8.41 2.52 -11.83
CA ARG A 8 -7.94 3.17 -13.07
C ARG A 8 -6.60 3.83 -12.80
N LEU A 9 -5.56 3.37 -13.49
CA LEU A 9 -4.20 3.88 -13.40
C LEU A 9 -3.76 4.38 -14.77
N ASP A 10 -2.86 5.36 -14.80
CA ASP A 10 -2.04 5.58 -15.99
C ASP A 10 -1.07 4.39 -16.18
N ARG A 11 -0.47 4.31 -17.37
CA ARG A 11 0.40 3.18 -17.73
C ARG A 11 1.62 3.06 -16.80
N ALA A 12 2.29 4.17 -16.49
CA ALA A 12 3.50 4.13 -15.69
C ALA A 12 3.20 3.63 -14.27
N THR A 13 2.14 4.17 -13.65
CA THR A 13 1.70 3.71 -12.32
C THR A 13 1.27 2.23 -12.34
N ALA A 14 0.66 1.75 -13.42
CA ALA A 14 0.29 0.35 -13.56
C ALA A 14 1.51 -0.59 -13.70
N GLU A 15 2.53 -0.16 -14.44
CA GLU A 15 3.79 -0.90 -14.61
C GLU A 15 4.57 -0.99 -13.29
N ASP A 16 4.67 0.13 -12.56
CA ASP A 16 5.33 0.17 -11.24
C ASP A 16 4.61 -0.71 -10.21
N LEU A 17 3.26 -0.67 -10.21
CA LEU A 17 2.47 -1.54 -9.34
C LEU A 17 2.65 -3.02 -9.69
N TYR A 18 2.68 -3.36 -10.98
CA TYR A 18 2.91 -4.73 -11.43
C TYR A 18 4.27 -5.24 -10.97
N ALA A 19 5.35 -4.48 -11.21
CA ALA A 19 6.71 -4.86 -10.82
C ALA A 19 6.80 -5.11 -9.32
N THR A 20 6.26 -4.18 -8.52
CA THR A 20 6.25 -4.29 -7.05
C THR A 20 5.53 -5.56 -6.59
N LEU A 21 4.33 -5.83 -7.12
CA LEU A 21 3.56 -7.02 -6.74
C LEU A 21 4.24 -8.31 -7.19
N TYR A 22 4.85 -8.33 -8.38
CA TYR A 22 5.57 -9.47 -8.89
C TYR A 22 6.79 -9.81 -8.03
N GLU A 23 7.64 -8.81 -7.73
CA GLU A 23 8.85 -9.00 -6.91
C GLU A 23 8.52 -9.46 -5.49
N VAL A 24 7.48 -8.90 -4.87
CA VAL A 24 6.99 -9.37 -3.57
C VAL A 24 6.52 -10.82 -3.66
N GLY A 25 5.81 -11.19 -4.74
CA GLY A 25 5.38 -12.57 -5.00
C GLY A 25 6.55 -13.54 -5.12
N GLU A 26 7.57 -13.18 -5.89
CA GLU A 26 8.81 -13.97 -6.04
C GLU A 26 9.53 -14.16 -4.71
N HIS A 27 9.64 -13.10 -3.90
CA HIS A 27 10.26 -13.18 -2.58
C HIS A 27 9.52 -14.16 -1.65
N ILE A 28 8.19 -14.10 -1.63
CA ILE A 28 7.34 -15.03 -0.87
C ILE A 28 7.48 -16.46 -1.41
N ALA A 29 7.43 -16.65 -2.74
CA ALA A 29 7.51 -17.95 -3.40
C ALA A 29 8.87 -18.63 -3.17
N ALA A 30 9.95 -17.84 -3.11
CA ALA A 30 11.28 -18.30 -2.76
C ALA A 30 11.42 -18.72 -1.28
N GLY A 31 10.38 -18.53 -0.46
CA GLY A 31 10.42 -18.77 0.98
C GLY A 31 11.38 -17.81 1.71
N ALA A 32 11.77 -16.71 1.06
CA ALA A 32 12.61 -15.71 1.67
C ALA A 32 11.79 -14.99 2.74
N PRO A 33 12.26 -14.91 3.99
CA PRO A 33 11.53 -14.22 5.04
C PRO A 33 11.39 -12.75 4.63
N ILE A 34 10.15 -12.25 4.61
CA ILE A 34 9.94 -10.81 4.68
C ILE A 34 10.27 -10.46 6.12
N THR A 35 11.44 -9.85 6.34
CA THR A 35 11.82 -9.36 7.66
C THR A 35 10.69 -8.46 8.16
N PRO A 36 10.13 -8.74 9.35
CA PRO A 36 9.13 -7.88 9.91
C PRO A 36 9.69 -6.45 9.97
N PRO A 37 8.97 -5.46 9.43
CA PRO A 37 9.44 -4.09 9.46
C PRO A 37 9.62 -3.65 10.92
N THR A 38 10.65 -2.86 11.17
CA THR A 38 10.81 -2.16 12.44
C THR A 38 9.64 -1.22 12.68
N ARG A 39 9.42 -0.85 13.94
CA ARG A 39 8.39 0.14 14.28
C ARG A 39 8.54 1.45 13.49
N GLU A 40 9.77 1.91 13.28
CA GLU A 40 10.05 3.12 12.52
C GLU A 40 9.65 2.98 11.05
N GLU A 41 9.95 1.84 10.42
CA GLU A 41 9.56 1.55 9.03
C GLU A 41 8.04 1.47 8.88
N VAL A 42 7.35 0.83 9.84
CA VAL A 42 5.88 0.80 9.87
C VAL A 42 5.30 2.21 9.97
N GLU A 43 5.79 3.02 10.90
CA GLU A 43 5.32 4.40 11.09
C GLU A 43 5.59 5.27 9.84
N ARG A 44 6.74 5.07 9.19
CA ARG A 44 7.09 5.75 7.93
C ARG A 44 6.16 5.33 6.79
N GLY A 45 5.89 4.04 6.64
CA GLY A 45 4.94 3.52 5.65
C GLY A 45 3.52 4.01 5.89
N ALA A 46 3.07 4.04 7.15
CA ALA A 46 1.76 4.56 7.52
C ALA A 46 1.59 6.04 7.17
N ARG A 47 2.62 6.88 7.44
CA ARG A 47 2.63 8.29 7.04
C ARG A 47 2.55 8.45 5.52
N LEU A 48 3.38 7.72 4.77
CA LEU A 48 3.36 7.73 3.30
C LEU A 48 1.96 7.39 2.75
N LEU A 49 1.33 6.34 3.28
CA LEU A 49 0.00 5.92 2.84
C LEU A 49 -1.09 6.92 3.22
N ALA A 50 -0.97 7.57 4.39
CA ALA A 50 -1.88 8.63 4.81
C ALA A 50 -1.77 9.86 3.90
N ASP A 51 -0.55 10.31 3.60
CA ASP A 51 -0.28 11.43 2.70
C ASP A 51 -0.80 11.14 1.28
N LEU A 52 -0.55 9.92 0.77
CA LEU A 52 -1.10 9.47 -0.51
C LEU A 52 -2.63 9.47 -0.50
N GLY A 53 -3.25 8.95 0.56
CA GLY A 53 -4.70 8.99 0.75
C GLY A 53 -5.25 10.42 0.68
N HIS A 54 -4.58 11.37 1.35
CA HIS A 54 -4.93 12.78 1.35
C HIS A 54 -4.78 13.41 -0.05
N SER A 55 -3.65 13.20 -0.73
CA SER A 55 -3.42 13.70 -2.09
C SER A 55 -4.43 13.15 -3.10
N LEU A 56 -4.92 11.92 -2.90
CA LEU A 56 -5.97 11.31 -3.71
C LEU A 56 -7.39 11.75 -3.31
N GLY A 57 -7.54 12.67 -2.35
CA GLY A 57 -8.83 13.18 -1.89
C GLY A 57 -9.65 12.17 -1.08
N ARG A 58 -9.05 11.07 -0.61
CA ARG A 58 -9.72 10.15 0.30
C ARG A 58 -9.87 10.85 1.66
N LYS A 59 -11.11 10.98 2.13
CA LYS A 59 -11.36 11.41 3.51
C LYS A 59 -10.76 10.35 4.44
N CYS A 60 -10.01 10.80 5.45
CA CYS A 60 -9.53 9.95 6.51
C CYS A 60 -10.70 9.09 7.01
N SER A 61 -10.52 7.77 6.98
CA SER A 61 -11.50 6.85 7.56
C SER A 61 -11.67 7.21 9.04
N PRO A 62 -12.86 7.07 9.65
CA PRO A 62 -13.08 7.35 11.08
C PRO A 62 -12.11 6.62 12.03
N TYR A 63 -11.37 5.62 11.56
CA TYR A 63 -10.29 4.97 12.31
C TYR A 63 -9.00 5.79 12.42
N CYS A 64 -8.86 6.93 11.71
CA CYS A 64 -7.71 7.83 11.83
C CYS A 64 -7.80 8.77 13.04
N GLU A 65 -8.98 8.97 13.64
CA GLU A 65 -9.17 9.93 14.74
C GLU A 65 -8.57 9.50 16.08
N HIS A 66 -7.95 8.31 16.16
CA HIS A 66 -7.48 7.72 17.43
C HIS A 66 -6.01 8.07 17.73
N LEU A 67 -5.39 8.92 16.92
CA LEU A 67 -4.00 9.38 17.08
C LEU A 67 -3.89 10.89 17.40
N ALA A 68 -4.95 11.50 17.92
CA ALA A 68 -4.92 12.86 18.48
C ALA A 68 -4.60 12.84 19.98
#